data_AF-A0A2J0LHF7-F1
#
_entry.id   AF-A0A2J0LHF7-F1
#
_cell.length_a   1.000
_cell.length_b   1.000
_cell.length_c   1.000
_cell.angle_alpha   90.00
_cell.angle_beta   90.00
_cell.angle_gamma   90.00
#
_symmetry.space_group_name_H-M   'P 1'
#
loop_
_entity.id
_entity.type
_entity.pdbx_description
1 polymer ?
#
loop_
_entity_poly.entity_id
_entity_poly.type
_entity_poly.pdbx_seq_one_letter_code
_entity_poly.pdbx_strand_id
1 'polypeptide(L)' 'MNTTTPTTYEPVIGLEVHLQFKTATKIFCGCANIFGSEPNTNVCPVCLGLPG' A
#
# COMPACT_ATOMS: atom_id res chain seq x y z
N MET A 1 8.25 -27.65 39.75
CA MET A 1 7.41 -26.43 39.71
C MET A 1 8.19 -25.38 38.93
N ASN A 2 7.77 -25.07 37.71
CA ASN A 2 8.51 -24.17 36.81
C ASN A 2 8.28 -22.71 37.22
N THR A 3 9.32 -22.06 37.73
CA THR A 3 9.32 -20.70 38.25
C THR A 3 9.14 -19.69 37.12
N THR A 4 7.94 -19.12 36.99
CA THR A 4 7.63 -18.05 36.04
C THR A 4 8.18 -16.74 36.58
N THR A 5 9.32 -16.30 36.04
CA THR A 5 9.90 -14.99 36.34
C THR A 5 8.96 -13.89 35.82
N PRO A 6 8.57 -12.88 36.62
CA PRO A 6 7.73 -11.80 36.12
C PRO A 6 8.56 -10.94 35.15
N THR A 7 8.13 -10.84 33.90
CA THR A 7 8.73 -9.97 32.88
C THR A 7 8.48 -8.51 33.26
N THR A 8 9.53 -7.73 33.48
CA THR A 8 9.48 -6.34 33.96
C THR A 8 8.92 -5.33 32.93
N TYR A 9 8.75 -5.72 31.67
CA TYR A 9 8.31 -4.84 30.58
C TYR A 9 7.36 -5.57 29.61
N GLU A 10 6.50 -4.80 28.94
CA GLU A 10 5.56 -5.27 27.94
C GLU A 10 5.97 -4.77 26.53
N PRO A 11 6.10 -5.65 25.54
CA PRO A 11 6.35 -5.22 24.16
C PRO A 11 5.08 -4.67 23.52
N VAL A 12 5.12 -3.40 23.10
CA VAL A 12 4.05 -2.77 22.31
C VAL A 12 4.52 -2.66 20.86
N ILE A 13 3.90 -3.43 19.96
CA ILE A 13 4.30 -3.52 18.55
C ILE A 13 3.14 -3.07 17.66
N GLY A 14 3.42 -2.15 16.74
CA GLY A 14 2.51 -1.72 15.69
C GLY A 14 3.01 -2.16 14.32
N LEU A 15 2.08 -2.61 13.46
CA LEU A 15 2.37 -2.94 12.07
C LEU A 15 1.52 -2.05 11.16
N GLU A 16 2.15 -1.47 10.15
CA GLU A 16 1.47 -0.78 9.05
C GLU A 16 1.66 -1.61 7.78
N VAL A 17 0.55 -2.03 7.18
CA VAL A 17 0.56 -2.94 6.03
C VAL A 17 -0.17 -2.29 4.87
N HIS A 18 0.50 -2.18 3.72
CA HIS A 18 -0.10 -1.77 2.47
C HIS A 18 -0.34 -2.97 1.56
N LEU A 19 -1.55 -3.04 1.00
CA LEU A 19 -1.95 -4.04 0.01
C LEU A 19 -2.47 -3.31 -1.23
N GLN A 20 -2.10 -3.79 -2.41
CA GLN A 20 -2.61 -3.26 -3.67
C GLN A 20 -3.93 -3.96 -4.04
N PHE A 21 -4.98 -3.19 -4.32
CA PHE A 21 -6.23 -3.75 -4.83
C PHE A 21 -6.09 -4.22 -6.28
N LYS A 22 -6.67 -5.39 -6.57
CA LYS A 22 -6.69 -5.99 -7.91
C LYS A 22 -7.84 -5.45 -8.77
N THR A 23 -7.89 -4.13 -8.91
CA THR A 23 -8.84 -3.45 -9.80
C THR A 23 -8.29 -3.34 -11.22
N ALA A 24 -9.15 -3.24 -12.23
CA ALA A 24 -8.73 -3.03 -13.62
C ALA A 24 -8.18 -1.60 -13.85
N THR A 25 -8.75 -0.61 -13.14
CA THR A 25 -8.36 0.81 -13.22
C THR A 25 -7.73 1.30 -11.91
N LYS A 26 -7.05 2.44 -11.96
CA LYS A 26 -6.58 3.16 -10.77
C LYS A 26 -7.76 3.67 -9.93
N ILE A 27 -7.47 4.03 -8.68
CA ILE A 27 -8.49 4.41 -7.69
C ILE A 27 -9.21 5.74 -8.02
N PHE A 28 -8.51 6.71 -8.63
CA PHE A 28 -9.05 8.05 -8.93
C PHE A 28 -9.17 8.36 -10.43
N CYS A 29 -8.83 7.44 -11.32
CA CYS A 29 -8.93 7.65 -12.77
C CYS A 29 -9.09 6.34 -13.54
N GLY A 30 -9.46 6.44 -14.82
CA GLY A 30 -9.67 5.29 -15.70
C GLY A 30 -8.41 4.61 -16.24
N CYS A 31 -7.21 5.06 -15.87
CA CYS A 31 -5.96 4.42 -16.33
C CYS A 31 -5.85 2.98 -15.83
N ALA A 32 -5.26 2.10 -16.64
CA ALA A 32 -5.03 0.71 -16.27
C ALA A 32 -4.13 0.56 -15.02
N ASN A 33 -4.49 -0.38 -14.15
CA ASN A 33 -3.72 -0.82 -12.99
C ASN A 33 -3.03 -2.17 -13.31
N ILE A 34 -2.06 -2.13 -14.24
CA ILE A 34 -1.36 -3.32 -14.75
C ILE A 34 0.16 -3.16 -14.59
N PHE A 35 0.82 -4.27 -14.30
CA PHE A 35 2.27 -4.33 -14.17
C PHE A 35 2.97 -4.49 -15.53
N GLY A 36 4.18 -3.97 -15.66
CA GLY A 36 5.08 -4.24 -16.79
C GLY A 36 4.83 -3.43 -18.06
N SER A 37 4.03 -2.36 -18.02
CA SER A 37 3.89 -1.44 -19.16
C SER A 37 5.08 -0.49 -19.29
N GLU A 38 5.27 0.05 -20.49
CA GLU A 38 6.29 1.06 -20.78
C GLU A 38 6.15 2.32 -19.89
N PRO A 39 7.25 3.03 -19.59
CA PRO A 39 7.20 4.22 -18.75
C PRO A 39 6.18 5.26 -19.25
N ASN A 40 5.39 5.80 -18.32
CA ASN A 40 4.41 6.87 -18.59
C ASN A 40 3.37 6.55 -19.68
N THR A 41 3.02 5.27 -19.88
CA THR A 41 1.97 4.87 -20.84
C THR A 41 0.59 4.73 -20.21
N ASN A 42 0.50 4.26 -18.97
CA ASN A 42 -0.75 4.14 -18.22
C ASN A 42 -1.02 5.40 -17.38
N VAL A 43 -1.02 6.57 -18.00
CA VAL A 43 -1.16 7.87 -17.32
C VAL A 43 -2.23 8.74 -17.96
N CYS A 44 -2.73 9.70 -17.20
CA CYS A 44 -3.68 10.74 -17.63
C CYS A 44 -3.45 11.99 -16.77
N PRO A 45 -4.08 13.13 -17.10
CA PRO A 45 -3.94 14.36 -16.32
C PRO A 45 -4.18 14.19 -14.82
N VAL A 46 -5.18 13.40 -14.43
CA VAL A 46 -5.53 13.15 -13.02
C VAL A 46 -4.39 12.49 -12.26
N CYS A 47 -3.84 11.36 -12.75
CA CYS A 47 -2.78 10.65 -12.02
C CYS A 47 -1.40 11.27 -12.20
N LEU A 48 -1.26 12.23 -13.13
CA LEU A 48 -0.07 13.07 -13.24
C LEU A 48 -0.16 14.33 -12.37
N GLY A 49 -1.31 14.61 -11.76
CA GLY A 49 -1.52 15.83 -10.98
C GLY A 49 -1.43 17.10 -11.83
N LEU A 50 -1.87 17.04 -13.10
CA LEU A 50 -1.91 18.22 -13.95
C LEU A 50 -3.03 19.18 -13.48
N PRO A 51 -2.90 20.48 -13.76
CA PRO A 51 -3.98 21.44 -13.49
C PRO A 51 -5.20 21.16 -14.39
N GLY A 52 -6.39 21.12 -13.80
CA GLY A 52 -7.67 20.88 -14.49
C GLY A 52 -8.03 19.41 -14.61
#